data_AF-A0A2A5M8X0-F1
#
_entry.id   AF-A0A2A5M8X0-F1
#
_cell.length_a   1.000
_cell.length_b   1.000
_cell.length_c   1.000
_cell.angle_alpha   90.00
_cell.angle_beta   90.00
_cell.angle_gamma   90.00
#
_symmetry.space_group_name_H-M   'P 1'
#
loop_
_entity.id
_entity.type
_entity.pdbx_description
1 polymer ?
#
loop_
_entity_poly.entity_id
_entity_poly.type
_entity_poly.pdbx_seq_one_letter_code
_entity_poly.pdbx_strand_id
1 'polypeptide(L)' 'AIQVAAKEGGTDPDMNPKLRSAIATAKANNMPKDNIDAAIKRASGKDSADIKNIHYEGKAAHGALVIVECMSDNPT' A
#
# COMPACT_ATOMS: atom_id res chain seq x y z
N ALA A 1 1.06 1.42 0.05
CA ALA A 1 -0.33 1.85 -0.23
C ALA A 1 -0.71 1.73 -1.72
N ILE A 2 -0.15 2.53 -2.64
CA ILE A 2 -0.56 2.52 -4.08
C ILE A 2 -0.41 1.13 -4.72
N GLN A 3 0.72 0.44 -4.51
CA GLN A 3 0.95 -0.88 -5.08
C GLN A 3 -0.05 -1.93 -4.58
N VAL A 4 -0.31 -1.98 -3.28
CA VAL A 4 -1.27 -2.92 -2.67
C VAL A 4 -2.69 -2.63 -3.16
N ALA A 5 -3.08 -1.35 -3.19
CA ALA A 5 -4.39 -0.95 -3.69
C ALA A 5 -4.57 -1.35 -5.17
N ALA A 6 -3.56 -1.10 -6.00
CA ALA A 6 -3.58 -1.49 -7.42
C ALA A 6 -3.60 -3.02 -7.63
N LYS A 7 -2.97 -3.78 -6.73
CA LYS A 7 -2.97 -5.25 -6.76
C LYS A 7 -4.31 -5.85 -6.31
N GLU A 8 -4.95 -5.28 -5.29
CA GLU A 8 -6.24 -5.78 -4.76
C GLU A 8 -7.45 -5.42 -5.64
N GLY A 9 -7.45 -4.22 -6.23
CA GLY A 9 -8.63 -3.67 -6.94
C GLY A 9 -8.40 -3.32 -8.40
N GLY A 10 -7.25 -3.70 -8.96
CA GLY A 10 -6.86 -3.34 -10.33
C GLY A 10 -6.21 -1.96 -10.43
N THR A 11 -5.55 -1.73 -11.57
CA THR A 11 -4.72 -0.55 -11.84
C THR A 11 -5.49 0.69 -12.23
N ASP A 12 -6.80 0.59 -12.41
CA ASP A 12 -7.66 1.68 -12.85
C ASP A 12 -8.18 2.50 -11.65
N PRO A 13 -7.78 3.77 -11.48
CA PRO A 13 -8.25 4.63 -10.39
C PRO A 13 -9.75 4.94 -10.43
N ASP A 14 -10.41 4.81 -11.59
CA ASP A 14 -11.83 5.07 -11.74
C ASP A 14 -12.66 3.88 -11.24
N MET A 15 -12.16 2.66 -11.41
CA MET A 15 -12.80 1.44 -10.91
C MET A 15 -12.33 1.03 -9.51
N ASN A 16 -11.26 1.64 -8.99
CA ASN A 16 -10.69 1.30 -7.67
C ASN A 16 -10.66 2.52 -6.71
N PRO A 17 -11.66 2.65 -5.81
CA PRO A 17 -11.71 3.74 -4.84
C PRO A 17 -10.51 3.79 -3.89
N LYS A 18 -9.95 2.64 -3.49
CA LYS A 18 -8.75 2.57 -2.64
C LYS A 18 -7.54 3.18 -3.36
N LEU A 19 -7.36 2.85 -4.65
CA LEU A 19 -6.29 3.40 -5.47
C LEU A 19 -6.46 4.91 -5.66
N ARG A 20 -7.68 5.39 -5.91
CA ARG A 20 -7.98 6.83 -6.02
C ARG A 20 -7.61 7.60 -4.76
N SER A 21 -7.98 7.08 -3.59
CA SER A 21 -7.61 7.68 -2.30
C SER A 21 -6.10 7.67 -2.08
N ALA A 22 -5.42 6.55 -2.40
CA ALA A 22 -3.97 6.45 -2.27
C ALA A 22 -3.23 7.44 -3.18
N ILE A 23 -3.72 7.65 -4.41
CA ILE A 23 -3.20 8.64 -5.35
C ILE A 23 -3.42 10.06 -4.82
N ALA A 24 -4.60 10.36 -4.27
CA ALA A 24 -4.91 11.66 -3.69
C ALA A 24 -3.97 11.99 -2.52
N THR A 25 -3.75 11.03 -1.61
CA THR A 25 -2.81 11.18 -0.50
C THR A 25 -1.36 11.34 -0.99
N ALA A 26 -0.94 10.59 -2.01
CA ALA A 26 0.40 10.73 -2.58
C ALA A 26 0.62 12.10 -3.23
N LYS A 27 -0.37 12.61 -3.97
CA LYS A 27 -0.33 13.97 -4.52
C LYS A 27 -0.29 15.03 -3.42
N ALA A 28 -1.04 14.85 -2.33
CA ALA A 28 -1.02 15.75 -1.17
C ALA A 28 0.35 15.77 -0.47
N ASN A 29 1.11 14.68 -0.54
CA ASN A 29 2.49 14.58 -0.03
C ASN A 29 3.56 14.98 -1.06
N ASN A 30 3.20 15.71 -2.11
CA ASN A 30 4.13 16.18 -3.14
C ASN A 30 4.85 15.05 -3.91
N MET A 31 4.26 13.86 -3.99
CA MET A 31 4.83 12.76 -4.76
C MET A 31 4.71 13.05 -6.27
N PRO A 32 5.81 12.96 -7.05
CA PRO A 32 5.78 13.13 -8.49
C PRO A 32 4.85 12.12 -9.18
N LYS A 33 4.18 12.55 -10.25
CA LYS A 33 3.26 11.70 -11.00
C LYS A 33 3.93 10.43 -11.54
N ASP A 34 5.17 10.54 -11.99
CA ASP A 34 5.95 9.41 -12.50
C ASP A 34 6.15 8.31 -11.44
N ASN A 35 6.31 8.67 -10.16
CA ASN A 35 6.44 7.70 -9.07
C ASN A 35 5.11 6.97 -8.80
N ILE A 36 3.99 7.68 -8.93
CA ILE A 36 2.64 7.10 -8.80
C ILE A 36 2.40 6.11 -9.93
N ASP A 37 2.68 6.49 -11.17
CA ASP A 37 2.49 5.65 -12.35
C ASP A 37 3.45 4.44 -12.34
N ALA A 38 4.69 4.62 -11.89
CA ALA A 38 5.65 3.54 -11.68
C ALA A 38 5.17 2.56 -10.60
N ALA A 39 4.59 3.05 -9.50
CA ALA A 39 4.03 2.20 -8.45
C ALA A 39 2.82 1.39 -8.95
N ILE A 40 1.93 1.98 -9.73
CA ILE A 40 0.79 1.27 -10.35
C ILE A 40 1.27 0.19 -11.31
N LYS A 41 2.22 0.53 -12.20
CA LYS A 41 2.82 -0.45 -13.13
C LYS A 41 3.51 -1.60 -12.40
N ARG A 42 4.24 -1.31 -11.32
CA ARG A 42 4.94 -2.33 -10.52
C ARG A 42 3.98 -3.30 -9.83
N ALA A 43 2.75 -2.88 -9.53
CA ALA A 43 1.72 -3.76 -8.97
C ALA A 43 1.00 -4.62 -10.01
N SER A 44 1.12 -4.27 -11.30
CA SER A 44 0.52 -4.99 -12.43
C SER A 44 1.49 -5.94 -13.13
N GLY A 45 2.78 -5.85 -12.81
CA GLY A 45 3.82 -6.69 -13.40
C GLY A 45 3.71 -8.13 -12.92
N LYS A 46 4.09 -9.10 -13.76
CA LYS A 46 4.12 -10.52 -13.38
C LYS A 46 5.11 -10.82 -12.24
N ASP A 47 6.15 -10.01 -12.08
CA ASP A 47 7.11 -10.02 -10.97
C ASP A 47 6.71 -9.05 -9.84
N SER A 48 5.42 -8.73 -9.71
CA SER A 48 4.95 -7.95 -8.57
C SER A 48 5.31 -8.70 -7.30
N ALA A 49 6.26 -8.15 -6.53
CA ALA A 49 6.59 -8.66 -5.21
C ALA A 49 5.30 -8.93 -4.45
N ASP A 50 5.22 -10.07 -3.77
CA ASP A 50 3.98 -10.51 -3.13
C ASP A 50 3.76 -9.73 -1.83
N ILE A 51 3.57 -8.41 -1.95
CA ILE A 51 3.39 -7.48 -0.85
C ILE A 51 2.08 -7.85 -0.16
N LYS A 52 2.20 -8.29 1.09
CA LYS A 52 1.10 -8.68 1.96
C LYS A 52 0.91 -7.62 3.04
N ASN A 53 -0.36 -7.40 3.40
CA ASN A 53 -0.70 -6.68 4.61
C ASN A 53 -0.52 -7.62 5.79
N ILE A 54 0.33 -7.24 6.74
CA ILE A 54 0.63 -8.00 7.95
C ILE A 54 0.25 -7.12 9.14
N HIS A 55 -0.56 -7.65 10.04
CA HIS A 55 -0.92 -6.99 11.29
C HIS A 55 -0.15 -7.66 12.43
N TYR A 56 0.67 -6.88 13.13
CA TYR A 56 1.30 -7.32 14.37
C TYR A 56 0.58 -6.68 15.55
N GLU A 57 0.18 -7.52 16.50
CA GLU A 57 -0.43 -7.08 17.75
C GLU A 57 0.60 -7.18 18.87
N GLY A 58 0.71 -6.12 19.66
CA GLY A 58 1.69 -6.01 20.74
C GLY A 58 1.15 -5.27 21.94
N LYS A 59 1.82 -5.47 23.09
CA LYS A 59 1.59 -4.72 24.32
C LYS A 59 2.81 -3.85 24.60
N ALA A 60 2.61 -2.56 24.78
CA ALA A 60 3.63 -1.60 25.16
C ALA A 60 3.66 -1.41 26.69
N ALA A 61 4.62 -0.58 27.15
CA ALA A 61 4.75 -0.22 28.56
C ALA A 61 3.41 0.26 29.14
N HIS A 62 3.15 -0.07 30.41
CA HIS A 62 1.92 0.27 31.13
C HIS A 62 0.63 -0.35 30.56
N GLY A 63 0.72 -1.40 29.73
CA GLY A 63 -0.44 -2.15 29.24
C GLY A 63 -1.16 -1.54 28.05
N ALA A 64 -0.55 -0.56 27.37
CA ALA A 64 -1.09 -0.02 26.13
C ALA A 64 -1.08 -1.07 25.01
N LEU A 65 -2.20 -1.20 24.29
CA LEU A 65 -2.33 -2.09 23.14
C LEU A 65 -1.83 -1.38 21.89
N VAL A 66 -0.96 -2.05 21.12
CA VAL A 66 -0.37 -1.54 19.88
C VAL A 66 -0.73 -2.49 18.75
N ILE A 67 -1.24 -1.91 17.67
CA ILE A 67 -1.43 -2.61 16.39
C ILE A 67 -0.46 -1.96 15.41
N VAL A 68 0.41 -2.76 14.81
CA VAL A 68 1.33 -2.34 13.77
C VAL A 68 0.85 -2.93 12.46
N GLU A 69 0.41 -2.05 11.56
CA GLU A 69 0.03 -2.42 10.19
C GLU A 69 1.25 -2.27 9.28
N CYS A 70 1.69 -3.39 8.71
CA CYS A 70 2.87 -3.48 7.86
C CYS A 70 2.48 -3.93 6.46
N MET A 71 3.18 -3.40 5.45
CA MET A 71 3.11 -3.88 4.07
C MET A 71 4.50 -4.40 3.71
N SER A 72 4.65 -5.71 3.60
CA SER A 72 5.95 -6.34 3.29
C SER A 72 5.79 -7.46 2.27
N ASP A 73 6.77 -7.60 1.39
CA ASP A 73 6.96 -8.74 0.49
C ASP A 73 7.74 -9.89 1.14
N ASN A 74 8.34 -9.65 2.31
CA ASN A 74 8.93 -10.69 3.15
C ASN A 74 8.45 -10.56 4.61
N PRO A 75 7.65 -11.52 5.11
CA PRO A 75 7.18 -11.51 6.50
C PRO A 75 8.22 -12.00 7.54
N THR A 76 9.31 -12.64 7.11
CA THR A 76 10.30 -13.34 7.97
C THR A 76 11.65 -12.66 7.91
#